data_AF-A0A7C7MIS2-F1
#
_entry.id   AF-A0A7C7MIS2-F1
#
_cell.length_a   1.000
_cell.length_b   1.000
_cell.length_c   1.000
_cell.angle_alpha   90.00
_cell.angle_beta   90.00
_cell.angle_gamma   90.00
#
_symmetry.space_group_name_H-M   'P 1'
#
loop_
_entity.id
_entity.type
_entity.pdbx_description
1 polymer ?
#
loop_
_entity_poly.entity_id
_entity_poly.type
_entity_poly.pdbx_seq_one_letter_code
_entity_poly.pdbx_strand_id
1 'polypeptide(L)'
;MSLPPRGPAIEKDWELLMEDVLGEFLLRTYLETSLPRPQAVKAASGWGGDRFRLLRDDSGRRLFVAVIVWDTTIDAREFFEAYKEFTVRAQQWESHEEDESMAAWHTPGRSVLLESKGEITLIGIAPDQETLDLIAKDFP
;
A
#
# COMPACT_ATOMS: atom_id res chain seq x y z
N MET A 1 5.02 -8.78 12.39
CA MET A 1 4.34 -7.62 13.01
C MET A 1 2.84 -7.75 12.72
N SER A 2 1.94 -7.36 13.63
CA SER A 2 0.49 -7.38 13.38
C SER A 2 0.05 -6.01 12.86
N LEU A 3 -0.83 -5.97 11.84
CA LEU A 3 -1.56 -4.73 11.52
C LEU A 3 -2.30 -4.25 12.77
N PRO A 4 -2.32 -2.94 13.07
CA PRO A 4 -3.15 -2.44 14.15
C PRO A 4 -4.61 -2.88 13.97
N PRO A 5 -5.37 -2.99 15.07
CA PRO A 5 -6.81 -3.19 15.01
C PRO A 5 -7.41 -2.16 14.04
N ARG A 6 -8.38 -2.60 13.24
CA ARG A 6 -9.12 -1.71 12.33
C ARG A 6 -9.75 -0.60 13.16
N GLY A 7 -9.68 0.66 12.71
CA GLY A 7 -10.42 1.73 13.35
C GLY A 7 -11.93 1.49 13.27
N PRO A 8 -12.73 2.08 14.17
CA PRO A 8 -14.18 1.82 14.26
C PRO A 8 -14.96 2.04 12.95
N ALA A 9 -14.44 2.91 12.07
CA ALA A 9 -15.05 3.21 10.78
C ALA A 9 -14.85 2.08 9.75
N ILE A 10 -13.66 1.46 9.72
CA ILE A 10 -13.41 0.31 8.84
C ILE A 10 -14.20 -0.92 9.33
N GLU A 11 -14.38 -1.09 10.65
CA GLU A 11 -15.09 -2.26 11.19
C GLU A 11 -16.60 -2.26 10.94
N LYS A 12 -17.20 -1.09 10.76
CA LYS A 12 -18.66 -0.97 10.66
C LYS A 12 -19.19 -1.27 9.26
N ASP A 13 -18.45 -0.85 8.24
CA ASP A 13 -18.93 -0.84 6.85
C ASP A 13 -18.13 -1.78 5.91
N TRP A 14 -17.06 -2.41 6.41
CA TRP A 14 -16.19 -3.29 5.62
C TRP A 14 -16.04 -4.70 6.22
N GLU A 15 -16.43 -5.71 5.45
CA GLU A 15 -16.23 -7.12 5.75
C GLU A 15 -14.80 -7.54 5.40
N LEU A 16 -14.11 -8.24 6.32
CA LEU A 16 -12.79 -8.81 6.05
C LEU A 16 -12.93 -10.04 5.14
N LEU A 17 -12.36 -9.99 3.95
CA LEU A 17 -12.33 -11.13 3.02
C LEU A 17 -11.07 -11.98 3.18
N MET A 18 -9.93 -11.33 3.36
CA MET A 18 -8.63 -12.00 3.46
C MET A 18 -7.68 -11.18 4.32
N GLU A 19 -6.87 -11.88 5.10
CA GLU A 19 -5.74 -11.32 5.81
C GLU A 19 -4.56 -12.26 5.59
N ASP A 20 -3.54 -11.85 4.82
CA ASP A 20 -2.32 -12.65 4.61
C ASP A 20 -1.00 -11.82 4.63
N VAL A 21 0.14 -12.48 4.50
CA VAL A 21 1.45 -11.88 4.25
C VAL A 21 1.65 -11.88 2.73
N LEU A 22 2.18 -10.79 2.17
CA LEU A 22 2.70 -10.80 0.80
C LEU A 22 4.00 -11.60 0.77
N GLY A 23 4.95 -11.23 1.63
CA GLY A 23 6.29 -11.79 1.66
C GLY A 23 7.20 -11.14 0.62
N GLU A 24 8.50 -11.11 0.92
CA GLU A 24 9.52 -10.52 0.03
C GLU A 24 9.39 -11.01 -1.42
N PHE A 25 9.20 -12.33 -1.60
CA PHE A 25 9.11 -12.93 -2.93
C PHE A 25 7.92 -12.38 -3.74
N LEU A 26 6.73 -12.33 -3.15
CA LEU A 26 5.53 -11.86 -3.86
C LEU A 26 5.59 -10.37 -4.10
N LEU A 27 6.11 -9.59 -3.14
CA LEU A 27 6.28 -8.15 -3.27
C LEU A 27 7.21 -7.82 -4.44
N ARG A 28 8.35 -8.51 -4.53
CA ARG A 28 9.26 -8.40 -5.68
C ARG A 28 8.56 -8.77 -6.99
N THR A 29 7.91 -9.94 -7.05
CA THR A 29 7.24 -10.40 -8.27
C THR A 29 6.12 -9.45 -8.71
N TYR A 30 5.44 -8.81 -7.75
CA TYR A 30 4.46 -7.78 -8.03
C TYR A 30 5.11 -6.55 -8.66
N LEU A 31 6.20 -6.03 -8.09
CA LEU A 31 6.93 -4.89 -8.65
C LEU A 31 7.49 -5.17 -10.05
N GLU A 32 7.95 -6.39 -10.31
CA GLU A 32 8.47 -6.82 -11.62
C GLU A 32 7.44 -6.74 -12.77
N THR A 33 6.13 -6.62 -12.47
CA THR A 33 5.12 -6.47 -13.54
C THR A 33 5.22 -5.11 -14.24
N SER A 34 5.87 -4.12 -13.63
CA SER A 34 6.00 -2.77 -14.20
C SER A 34 7.38 -2.15 -14.04
N LEU A 35 8.26 -2.73 -13.22
CA LEU A 35 9.63 -2.28 -13.02
C LEU A 35 10.66 -3.28 -13.58
N PRO A 36 11.85 -2.80 -14.00
CA PRO A 36 12.97 -3.68 -14.29
C PRO A 36 13.36 -4.53 -13.08
N ARG A 37 13.67 -5.81 -13.32
CA ARG A 37 14.02 -6.77 -12.26
C ARG A 37 15.08 -6.27 -11.25
N PRO A 38 16.20 -5.65 -11.65
CA PRO A 38 17.19 -5.17 -10.67
C PRO A 38 16.61 -4.14 -9.69
N GLN A 39 15.70 -3.28 -10.16
CA GLN A 39 15.02 -2.30 -9.33
C GLN A 39 14.00 -2.96 -8.40
N ALA A 40 13.20 -3.90 -8.90
CA ALA A 40 12.24 -4.63 -8.09
C ALA A 40 12.92 -5.49 -6.99
N VAL A 41 14.05 -6.13 -7.32
CA VAL A 41 14.87 -6.86 -6.34
C VAL A 41 15.35 -5.92 -5.25
N LYS A 42 15.90 -4.76 -5.64
CA LYS A 42 16.40 -3.77 -4.69
C LYS A 42 15.29 -3.25 -3.78
N ALA A 43 14.15 -2.87 -4.37
CA ALA A 43 13.00 -2.34 -3.64
C ALA A 43 12.36 -3.33 -2.65
N ALA A 44 12.45 -4.64 -2.91
CA ALA A 44 11.96 -5.66 -1.99
C ALA A 44 13.00 -6.14 -0.97
N SER A 45 14.28 -5.74 -1.14
CA SER A 45 15.35 -6.14 -0.21
C SER A 45 15.15 -5.50 1.16
N GLY A 46 15.62 -6.19 2.21
CA GLY A 46 15.45 -5.71 3.58
C GLY A 46 14.01 -5.84 4.08
N TRP A 47 13.19 -6.71 3.50
CA TRP A 47 11.83 -6.97 3.99
C TRP A 47 11.89 -7.65 5.37
N GLY A 48 11.42 -6.95 6.41
CA GLY A 48 11.37 -7.42 7.80
C GLY A 48 10.04 -8.06 8.20
N GLY A 49 9.07 -8.09 7.29
CA GLY A 49 7.72 -8.62 7.52
C GLY A 49 6.63 -7.72 6.97
N ASP A 50 5.47 -8.29 6.69
CA ASP A 50 4.29 -7.50 6.34
C ASP A 50 3.01 -8.17 6.83
N ARG A 51 1.92 -7.41 6.70
CA ARG A 51 0.57 -7.93 6.84
C ARG A 51 -0.36 -7.08 6.00
N PHE A 52 -1.21 -7.73 5.22
CA PHE A 52 -2.26 -7.08 4.44
C PHE A 52 -3.66 -7.56 4.83
N ARG A 53 -4.65 -6.71 4.54
CA ARG A 53 -6.07 -7.06 4.56
C ARG A 53 -6.70 -6.68 3.23
N LEU A 54 -7.58 -7.55 2.75
CA LEU A 54 -8.54 -7.27 1.69
C LEU A 54 -9.93 -7.28 2.30
N LEU A 55 -10.65 -6.18 2.13
CA LEU A 55 -12.00 -6.00 2.64
C LEU A 55 -12.97 -5.68 1.52
N ARG A 56 -14.27 -5.82 1.82
CA ARG A 56 -15.36 -5.54 0.90
C ARG A 56 -16.53 -4.89 1.62
N ASP A 57 -17.17 -3.92 0.98
CA ASP A 57 -18.40 -3.32 1.48
C ASP A 57 -19.67 -4.02 0.93
N ASP A 58 -20.84 -3.61 1.41
CA ASP A 58 -22.12 -4.19 0.99
C ASP A 58 -22.43 -4.02 -0.51
N SER A 59 -21.79 -3.05 -1.17
CA SER A 59 -21.90 -2.81 -2.62
C SER A 59 -20.93 -3.63 -3.46
N GLY A 60 -20.01 -4.35 -2.82
CA GLY A 60 -18.98 -5.17 -3.46
C GLY A 60 -17.69 -4.42 -3.82
N ARG A 61 -17.55 -3.14 -3.44
CA ARG A 61 -16.29 -2.40 -3.60
C ARG A 61 -15.22 -3.00 -2.71
N ARG A 62 -13.94 -2.86 -3.09
CA ARG A 62 -12.81 -3.50 -2.41
C ARG A 62 -11.86 -2.47 -1.81
N LEU A 63 -11.38 -2.79 -0.63
CA LEU A 63 -10.36 -2.03 0.08
C LEU A 63 -9.18 -2.96 0.36
N PHE A 64 -7.99 -2.58 -0.07
CA PHE A 64 -6.75 -3.28 0.24
C PHE A 64 -5.87 -2.37 1.09
N VAL A 65 -5.35 -2.90 2.19
CA VAL A 65 -4.35 -2.22 3.02
C VAL A 65 -3.21 -3.17 3.31
N ALA A 66 -1.97 -2.72 3.15
CA ALA A 66 -0.78 -3.45 3.57
C ALA A 66 0.14 -2.53 4.36
N VAL A 67 0.71 -3.06 5.45
CA VAL A 67 1.80 -2.43 6.20
C VAL A 67 3.00 -3.34 6.12
N ILE A 68 4.13 -2.77 5.73
CA ILE A 68 5.38 -3.47 5.49
C ILE A 68 6.45 -2.84 6.38
N VAL A 69 7.24 -3.70 7.03
CA VAL A 69 8.37 -3.33 7.85
C VAL A 69 9.65 -3.65 7.09
N TRP A 70 10.61 -2.75 7.19
CA TRP A 70 11.89 -2.82 6.53
C TRP A 70 13.01 -2.91 7.56
N ASP A 71 14.12 -3.51 7.18
CA ASP A 71 15.30 -3.67 8.04
C ASP A 71 15.94 -2.32 8.35
N THR A 72 15.82 -1.34 7.44
CA THR A 72 16.32 0.02 7.63
C THR A 72 15.39 1.08 7.01
N THR A 73 15.55 2.32 7.44
CA THR A 73 14.88 3.49 6.82
C THR A 73 15.31 3.71 5.37
N ILE A 74 16.49 3.22 4.98
CA ILE A 74 16.97 3.27 3.59
C ILE A 74 16.15 2.29 2.75
N ASP A 75 15.97 1.06 3.20
CA ASP A 75 15.17 0.05 2.51
C ASP A 75 13.71 0.52 2.34
N ALA A 76 13.12 1.11 3.39
CA ALA A 76 11.78 1.70 3.33
C ALA A 76 11.67 2.81 2.27
N ARG A 77 12.70 3.66 2.15
CA ARG A 77 12.75 4.72 1.13
C ARG A 77 12.95 4.16 -0.27
N GLU A 78 13.78 3.14 -0.43
CA GLU A 78 14.00 2.46 -1.71
C GLU A 78 12.70 1.81 -2.21
N PHE A 79 11.94 1.19 -1.32
CA PHE A 79 10.60 0.69 -1.64
C PHE A 79 9.65 1.83 -2.01
N PHE A 80 9.59 2.90 -1.21
CA PHE A 80 8.71 4.04 -1.45
C PHE A 80 8.91 4.64 -2.84
N GLU A 81 10.15 4.94 -3.22
CA GLU A 81 10.47 5.49 -4.54
C GLU A 81 10.14 4.52 -5.68
N ALA A 82 10.44 3.23 -5.51
CA ALA A 82 10.11 2.22 -6.50
C ALA A 82 8.59 2.03 -6.66
N TYR A 83 7.83 2.06 -5.55
CA TYR A 83 6.39 1.90 -5.58
C TYR A 83 5.68 3.10 -6.21
N LYS A 84 6.20 4.32 -6.03
CA LYS A 84 5.75 5.51 -6.80
C LYS A 84 5.90 5.28 -8.30
N GLU A 85 7.10 4.88 -8.74
CA GLU A 85 7.36 4.62 -10.15
C GLU A 85 6.50 3.47 -10.69
N PHE A 86 6.34 2.40 -9.91
CA PHE A 86 5.45 1.28 -10.23
C PHE A 86 4.02 1.76 -10.45
N THR A 87 3.50 2.59 -9.54
CA THR A 87 2.12 3.08 -9.57
C THR A 87 1.87 3.95 -10.80
N VAL A 88 2.80 4.87 -11.11
CA VAL A 88 2.72 5.73 -12.31
C VAL A 88 2.81 4.91 -13.61
N ARG A 89 3.60 3.83 -13.64
CA ARG A 89 3.71 2.96 -14.81
C ARG A 89 2.52 2.01 -14.98
N ALA A 90 1.85 1.65 -13.89
CA ALA A 90 0.78 0.66 -13.90
C ALA A 90 -0.47 1.11 -14.67
N GLN A 91 -0.77 2.41 -14.66
CA GLN A 91 -1.92 2.99 -15.37
C GLN A 91 -1.82 4.51 -15.52
N GLN A 92 -2.77 5.10 -16.25
CA GLN A 92 -2.97 6.55 -16.29
C GLN A 92 -3.77 7.02 -15.09
N TRP A 93 -3.34 8.12 -14.47
CA TRP A 93 -3.95 8.75 -13.30
C TRP A 93 -4.47 10.14 -13.67
N GLU A 94 -5.60 10.54 -13.09
CA GLU A 94 -6.21 11.86 -13.35
C GLU A 94 -5.62 12.95 -12.45
N SER A 95 -5.34 12.60 -11.20
CA SER A 95 -4.63 13.47 -10.27
C SER A 95 -3.68 12.67 -9.38
N HIS A 96 -2.75 13.41 -8.81
CA HIS A 96 -1.73 12.87 -7.93
C HIS A 96 -1.24 13.98 -6.99
N GLU A 97 -1.01 13.61 -5.74
CA GLU A 97 -0.45 14.47 -4.70
C GLU A 97 0.75 13.74 -4.08
N GLU A 98 1.82 14.47 -3.77
CA GLU A 98 3.05 13.92 -3.19
C GLU A 98 3.71 14.93 -2.25
N ASP A 99 4.21 14.41 -1.12
CA ASP A 99 5.17 15.06 -0.25
C ASP A 99 6.39 14.14 0.00
N GLU A 100 7.26 14.48 0.96
CA GLU A 100 8.48 13.72 1.24
C GLU A 100 8.24 12.27 1.71
N SER A 101 7.06 11.98 2.25
CA SER A 101 6.71 10.74 2.93
C SER A 101 5.39 10.11 2.48
N MET A 102 4.60 10.82 1.67
CA MET A 102 3.29 10.38 1.22
C MET A 102 3.14 10.64 -0.28
N ALA A 103 2.51 9.71 -0.98
CA ALA A 103 2.07 9.88 -2.35
C ALA A 103 0.68 9.26 -2.53
N ALA A 104 -0.22 9.98 -3.18
CA ALA A 104 -1.57 9.53 -3.48
C ALA A 104 -1.89 9.73 -4.97
N TRP A 105 -2.62 8.80 -5.57
CA TRP A 105 -3.05 8.88 -6.97
C TRP A 105 -4.52 8.54 -7.10
N HIS A 106 -5.22 9.24 -8.00
CA HIS A 106 -6.67 9.12 -8.16
C HIS A 106 -7.08 8.96 -9.62
N THR A 107 -8.09 8.13 -9.81
CA THR A 107 -8.86 7.98 -11.05
C THR A 107 -10.27 7.47 -10.68
N PRO A 108 -11.30 7.63 -11.52
CA PRO A 108 -12.65 7.17 -11.19
C PRO A 108 -12.68 5.68 -10.82
N GLY A 109 -13.14 5.40 -9.59
CA GLY A 109 -13.27 4.05 -9.05
C GLY A 109 -11.98 3.44 -8.50
N ARG A 110 -10.86 4.18 -8.46
CA ARG A 110 -9.63 3.73 -7.80
C ARG A 110 -8.78 4.88 -7.29
N SER A 111 -8.41 4.79 -6.02
CA SER A 111 -7.37 5.62 -5.41
C SER A 111 -6.31 4.76 -4.76
N VAL A 112 -5.05 5.20 -4.81
CA VAL A 112 -3.90 4.54 -4.18
C VAL A 112 -3.22 5.54 -3.25
N LEU A 113 -2.91 5.11 -2.03
CA LEU A 113 -2.11 5.82 -1.05
C LEU A 113 -0.84 5.03 -0.78
N LEU A 114 0.29 5.71 -0.73
CA LEU A 114 1.57 5.20 -0.29
C LEU A 114 2.10 6.14 0.78
N GLU A 115 2.40 5.62 1.96
CA GLU A 115 3.03 6.38 3.05
C GLU A 115 4.30 5.68 3.52
N SER A 116 5.27 6.47 4.01
CA SER A 116 6.54 6.02 4.57
C SER A 116 6.85 6.75 5.86
N LYS A 117 7.16 6.00 6.91
CA LYS A 117 7.47 6.53 8.25
C LYS A 117 8.52 5.64 8.92
N GLY A 118 9.75 6.15 8.97
CA GLY A 118 10.89 5.38 9.51
C GLY A 118 11.14 4.12 8.69
N GLU A 119 11.01 2.97 9.33
CA GLU A 119 11.21 1.63 8.74
C GLU A 119 9.89 1.01 8.24
N ILE A 120 8.79 1.78 8.19
CA ILE A 120 7.45 1.26 7.88
C ILE A 120 6.91 1.96 6.64
N THR A 121 6.31 1.19 5.74
CA THR A 121 5.50 1.74 4.64
C THR A 121 4.08 1.20 4.66
N LEU A 122 3.11 2.04 4.29
CA LEU A 122 1.72 1.63 4.07
C LEU A 122 1.33 1.79 2.61
N ILE A 123 0.56 0.82 2.13
CA ILE A 123 -0.13 0.86 0.85
C ILE A 123 -1.63 0.77 1.14
N GLY A 124 -2.39 1.78 0.69
CA GLY A 124 -3.84 1.76 0.64
C GLY A 124 -4.32 1.72 -0.80
N ILE A 125 -5.26 0.84 -1.14
CA ILE A 125 -5.95 0.85 -2.43
C ILE A 125 -7.45 0.79 -2.17
N ALA A 126 -8.17 1.79 -2.66
CA ALA A 126 -9.56 2.01 -2.33
C ALA A 126 -10.36 2.45 -3.55
N PRO A 127 -11.70 2.38 -3.53
CA PRO A 127 -12.53 2.86 -4.64
C PRO A 127 -12.52 4.39 -4.80
N ASP A 128 -12.27 5.14 -3.72
CA ASP A 128 -12.38 6.60 -3.65
C ASP A 128 -11.49 7.18 -2.53
N GLN A 129 -11.33 8.52 -2.54
CA GLN A 129 -10.52 9.25 -1.56
C GLN A 129 -11.09 9.14 -0.15
N GLU A 130 -12.41 9.20 0.01
CA GLU A 130 -13.05 9.11 1.32
C GLU A 130 -12.67 7.81 2.03
N THR A 131 -12.62 6.71 1.29
CA THR A 131 -12.17 5.41 1.82
C THR A 131 -10.67 5.40 2.13
N LEU A 132 -9.81 6.07 1.33
CA LEU A 132 -8.38 6.21 1.67
C LEU A 132 -8.17 6.97 2.99
N ASP A 133 -8.96 8.02 3.24
CA ASP A 133 -8.86 8.82 4.46
C ASP A 133 -9.20 8.01 5.72
N LEU A 134 -9.95 6.91 5.58
CA LEU A 134 -10.17 5.94 6.66
C LEU A 134 -8.90 5.14 6.98
N ILE A 135 -8.13 4.77 5.94
CA ILE A 135 -6.88 4.02 6.09
C ILE A 135 -5.79 4.88 6.74
N ALA A 136 -5.63 6.12 6.27
CA ALA A 136 -4.57 7.03 6.74
C ALA A 136 -4.69 7.33 8.24
N LYS A 137 -5.93 7.40 8.76
CA LYS A 137 -6.20 7.61 10.19
C LYS A 137 -5.78 6.44 11.09
N ASP A 138 -5.69 5.25 10.53
CA ASP A 138 -5.35 4.01 11.24
C ASP A 138 -3.88 3.58 11.01
N PHE A 139 -3.09 4.39 10.29
CA PHE A 139 -1.67 4.13 10.09
C PHE A 139 -0.87 4.34 11.40
N PRO A 140 -0.04 3.36 11.84
CA PRO A 140 0.71 3.46 13.10
C PRO A 140 1.84 4.49 13.12
#